data_AF-A0A3P0D4N6-F1
#
_entry.id   AF-A0A3P0D4N6-F1
#
_cell.length_a   1.000
_cell.length_b   1.000
_cell.length_c   1.000
_cell.angle_alpha   90.00
_cell.angle_beta   90.00
_cell.angle_gamma   90.00
#
_symmetry.space_group_name_H-M   'P 1'
#
loop_
_entity.id
_entity.type
_entity.pdbx_description
1 polymer ?
#
loop_
_entity_poly.entity_id
_entity_poly.type
_entity_poly.pdbx_seq_one_letter_code
_entity_poly.pdbx_strand_id
1 'polypeptide(L)'
;MGERIVAKQAVGAYPGGTQKTGYNLPLNRKINFPVGFSSTPVVIVTALQDPNVSSTYPDTFSVTVTHVTTTGFNVNITREDYSRPEYSGAGWGQNLHISYIAEIPTY
;
A
#
# COMPACT_ATOMS: atom_id res chain seq x y z
N MET A 1 25.23 13.54 2.35
CA MET A 1 24.20 13.41 3.41
C MET A 1 23.17 12.44 2.88
N GLY A 2 22.74 11.43 3.65
CA GLY A 2 21.78 10.43 3.17
C GLY A 2 20.46 11.10 2.76
N GLU A 3 19.97 10.79 1.56
CA GLU A 3 18.65 11.24 1.11
C GLU A 3 17.59 10.32 1.71
N ARG A 4 16.61 10.90 2.42
CA ARG A 4 15.57 10.14 3.13
C ARG A 4 14.22 10.84 3.07
N ILE A 5 13.17 10.05 2.87
CA ILE A 5 11.76 10.46 2.97
C ILE A 5 11.07 9.55 3.99
N VAL A 6 10.29 10.16 4.89
CA VAL A 6 9.33 9.49 5.77
C VAL A 6 7.99 10.15 5.56
N ALA A 7 7.01 9.41 5.05
CA ALA A 7 5.74 10.02 4.64
C ALA A 7 4.56 9.06 4.78
N LYS A 8 3.36 9.64 4.72
CA LYS A 8 2.09 8.94 4.64
C LYS A 8 1.37 9.34 3.36
N GLN A 9 0.65 8.39 2.75
CA GLN A 9 -0.07 8.63 1.50
C GLN A 9 -1.38 7.83 1.49
N ALA A 10 -2.47 8.48 1.08
CA ALA A 10 -3.72 7.79 0.78
C ALA A 10 -3.56 6.93 -0.48
N VAL A 11 -3.97 5.66 -0.41
CA VAL A 11 -4.01 4.74 -1.56
C VAL A 11 -5.43 4.51 -2.08
N GLY A 12 -6.43 4.95 -1.30
CA GLY A 12 -7.84 4.98 -1.63
C GLY A 12 -8.60 3.73 -1.19
N ALA A 13 -9.88 3.69 -1.53
CA ALA A 13 -10.72 2.54 -1.27
C ALA A 13 -10.52 1.43 -2.32
N TYR A 14 -10.79 0.20 -1.91
CA TYR A 14 -11.01 -0.93 -2.79
C TYR A 14 -12.47 -1.37 -2.68
N PRO A 15 -13.28 -1.29 -3.75
CA PRO A 15 -14.70 -1.62 -3.70
C PRO A 15 -14.96 -3.13 -3.59
N GLY A 16 -13.92 -3.96 -3.76
CA GLY A 16 -14.06 -5.40 -3.92
C GLY A 16 -14.39 -5.79 -5.35
N GLY A 17 -14.21 -7.07 -5.68
CA GLY A 17 -14.53 -7.62 -6.99
C GLY A 17 -15.92 -8.25 -7.00
N THR A 18 -16.65 -8.13 -8.10
CA THR A 18 -17.87 -8.91 -8.37
C THR A 18 -17.56 -10.33 -8.88
N GLN A 19 -16.32 -10.59 -9.29
CA GLN A 19 -15.89 -11.90 -9.78
C GLN A 19 -15.50 -12.82 -8.62
N LYS A 20 -16.03 -14.05 -8.68
CA LYS A 20 -15.56 -15.18 -7.87
C LYS A 20 -14.26 -15.70 -8.47
N THR A 21 -13.14 -15.08 -8.14
CA THR A 21 -11.82 -15.58 -8.53
C THR A 21 -11.25 -16.45 -7.43
N GLY A 22 -10.52 -17.53 -7.72
CA GLY A 22 -9.84 -18.33 -6.68
C GLY A 22 -8.70 -17.60 -5.95
N TYR A 23 -8.55 -16.29 -6.16
CA TYR A 23 -7.47 -15.44 -5.67
C TYR A 23 -8.02 -14.07 -5.26
N ASN A 24 -7.44 -13.46 -4.22
CA ASN A 24 -7.72 -12.07 -3.88
C ASN A 24 -6.83 -11.15 -4.73
N LEU A 25 -7.45 -10.34 -5.59
CA LEU A 25 -6.71 -9.43 -6.47
C LEU A 25 -6.16 -8.24 -5.65
N PRO A 26 -4.85 -7.95 -5.75
CA PRO A 26 -4.28 -6.81 -5.04
C PRO A 26 -4.75 -5.49 -5.66
N LEU A 27 -4.94 -4.49 -4.81
CA LEU A 27 -4.95 -3.10 -5.26
C LEU A 27 -3.52 -2.71 -5.64
N ASN A 28 -3.30 -2.36 -6.91
CA ASN A 28 -2.05 -1.76 -7.36
C ASN A 28 -2.15 -0.22 -7.39
N ARG A 29 -1.17 0.45 -6.78
CA ARG A 29 -1.06 1.92 -6.78
C ARG A 29 0.37 2.38 -7.01
N LYS A 30 0.53 3.38 -7.86
CA LYS A 30 1.77 4.13 -8.01
C LYS A 30 1.82 5.23 -6.95
N ILE A 31 2.95 5.32 -6.25
CA ILE A 31 3.27 6.35 -5.27
C ILE A 31 4.42 7.18 -5.83
N ASN A 32 4.20 8.49 -5.95
CA ASN A 32 5.25 9.43 -6.35
C ASN A 32 5.93 9.98 -5.10
N PHE A 33 7.25 10.10 -5.13
CA PHE A 33 7.97 10.82 -4.10
C PHE A 33 7.75 12.33 -4.25
N PRO A 34 7.63 13.08 -3.14
CA PRO A 34 7.50 14.54 -3.19
C PRO A 34 8.77 15.22 -3.74
N VAL A 35 9.92 14.56 -3.66
CA VAL A 35 11.18 14.98 -4.29
C VAL A 35 11.88 13.74 -4.85
N GLY A 36 12.56 13.89 -5.98
CA GLY A 36 13.32 12.79 -6.60
C GLY A 36 14.63 12.51 -5.85
N PHE A 37 15.04 11.24 -5.82
CA PHE A 37 16.31 10.78 -5.29
C PHE A 37 17.43 10.81 -6.36
N SER A 38 18.68 10.95 -5.93
CA SER A 38 19.85 10.87 -6.84
C SER A 38 20.14 9.45 -7.35
N SER A 39 19.70 8.42 -6.62
CA SER A 39 19.75 7.01 -7.03
C SER A 39 18.53 6.25 -6.51
N THR A 40 18.30 5.01 -6.96
CA THR A 40 17.13 4.22 -6.53
C THR A 40 17.21 3.93 -5.03
N PRO A 41 16.25 4.41 -4.21
CA PRO A 41 16.27 4.20 -2.77
C PRO A 41 15.82 2.77 -2.39
N VAL A 42 16.10 2.36 -1.16
CA VAL A 42 15.40 1.26 -0.48
C VAL A 42 14.09 1.79 0.07
N VAL A 43 13.01 1.03 -0.08
CA VAL A 43 11.65 1.43 0.33
C VAL A 43 11.02 0.38 1.24
N ILE A 44 10.51 0.81 2.40
CA ILE A 44 9.72 -0.02 3.32
C ILE A 44 8.35 0.62 3.46
N VAL A 45 7.29 -0.19 3.37
CA VAL A 45 5.89 0.25 3.42
C VAL A 45 5.12 -0.56 4.44
N THR A 46 4.18 0.09 5.12
CA THR A 46 3.13 -0.57 5.90
C THR A 46 1.76 0.05 5.60
N ALA A 47 0.71 -0.76 5.63
CA ALA A 47 -0.67 -0.30 5.51
C ALA A 47 -1.13 0.37 6.81
N LEU A 48 -1.98 1.39 6.69
CA LEU A 48 -2.62 2.10 7.79
C LEU A 48 -4.11 2.23 7.53
N GLN A 49 -4.90 2.17 8.61
CA GLN A 49 -6.31 2.55 8.58
C GLN A 49 -6.50 3.99 8.09
N ASP A 50 -7.64 4.26 7.46
CA ASP A 50 -8.08 5.62 7.13
C ASP A 50 -8.10 6.52 8.39
N PRO A 51 -7.32 7.62 8.43
CA PRO A 51 -7.26 8.50 9.59
C PRO A 51 -8.58 9.22 9.87
N ASN A 52 -9.52 9.23 8.92
CA ASN A 52 -10.84 9.87 9.07
C ASN A 52 -11.89 8.92 9.65
N VAL A 53 -11.58 7.63 9.86
CA VAL A 53 -12.51 6.69 10.47
C VAL A 53 -12.18 6.52 11.95
N SER A 54 -13.17 6.84 12.80
CA SER A 54 -13.04 6.77 14.26
C SER A 54 -13.13 5.36 14.83
N SER A 55 -13.77 4.42 14.11
CA SER A 55 -13.87 3.02 14.53
C SER A 55 -12.63 2.23 14.09
N THR A 56 -12.10 1.37 14.95
CA THR A 56 -11.03 0.45 14.58
C THR A 56 -11.57 -0.67 13.69
N TYR A 57 -11.02 -0.83 12.49
CA TYR A 57 -11.27 -2.01 11.67
C TYR A 57 -10.38 -3.17 12.13
N PRO A 58 -10.90 -4.41 12.21
CA PRO A 58 -10.09 -5.60 12.49
C PRO A 58 -9.33 -6.11 11.26
N ASP A 59 -9.30 -5.34 10.18
CA ASP A 59 -8.74 -5.71 8.89
C ASP A 59 -7.23 -5.98 8.96
N THR A 60 -6.75 -7.00 8.23
CA THR A 60 -5.33 -7.30 8.08
C THR A 60 -4.93 -7.20 6.63
N PHE A 61 -3.81 -6.53 6.34
CA PHE A 61 -3.32 -6.31 4.98
C PHE A 61 -1.91 -6.83 4.78
N SER A 62 -1.66 -7.44 3.62
CA SER A 62 -0.32 -7.65 3.08
C SER A 62 0.04 -6.54 2.11
N VAL A 63 1.32 -6.16 2.08
CA VAL A 63 1.84 -5.15 1.14
C VAL A 63 3.12 -5.64 0.48
N THR A 64 3.27 -5.34 -0.81
CA THR A 64 4.51 -5.60 -1.55
C THR A 64 4.89 -4.37 -2.34
N VAL A 65 6.12 -3.89 -2.14
CA VAL A 65 6.72 -2.83 -2.94
C VAL A 65 7.28 -3.42 -4.24
N THR A 66 7.00 -2.77 -5.37
CA THR A 66 7.51 -3.15 -6.68
C THR A 66 7.94 -1.91 -7.47
N HIS A 67 8.74 -2.08 -8.52
CA HIS A 67 9.10 -1.02 -9.46
C HIS A 67 9.62 0.27 -8.80
N VAL A 68 10.58 0.15 -7.89
CA VAL A 68 11.21 1.32 -7.25
C VAL A 68 12.08 2.06 -8.26
N THR A 69 11.90 3.37 -8.33
CA THR A 69 12.67 4.29 -9.18
C THR A 69 13.13 5.49 -8.35
N THR A 70 13.87 6.42 -8.94
CA THR A 70 14.26 7.68 -8.29
C THR A 70 13.09 8.61 -7.98
N THR A 71 11.91 8.41 -8.60
CA THR A 71 10.76 9.33 -8.49
C THR A 71 9.54 8.70 -7.82
N GLY A 72 9.59 7.41 -7.50
CA GLY A 72 8.48 6.72 -6.87
C GLY A 72 8.60 5.21 -6.92
N PHE A 73 7.53 4.53 -6.50
CA PHE A 73 7.41 3.08 -6.47
C PHE A 73 5.94 2.67 -6.71
N ASN A 74 5.71 1.38 -6.97
CA ASN A 74 4.39 0.78 -6.97
C ASN A 74 4.18 -0.04 -5.69
N VAL A 75 2.96 -0.07 -5.16
CA VAL A 75 2.56 -0.92 -4.05
C VAL A 75 1.39 -1.81 -4.45
N ASN A 76 1.50 -3.09 -4.15
CA ASN A 76 0.39 -4.05 -4.17
C ASN A 76 -0.13 -4.21 -2.74
N ILE A 77 -1.45 -4.20 -2.57
CA ILE A 77 -2.09 -4.33 -1.28
C ILE A 77 -3.24 -5.33 -1.37
N THR A 78 -3.24 -6.32 -0.47
CA THR A 78 -4.29 -7.34 -0.38
C THR A 78 -4.81 -7.42 1.05
N ARG A 79 -6.11 -7.62 1.21
CA ARG A 79 -6.72 -7.90 2.52
C ARG A 79 -6.68 -9.40 2.80
N GLU A 80 -6.20 -9.80 3.98
CA GLU A 80 -5.89 -11.20 4.31
C GLU A 80 -6.94 -11.86 5.23
N ASP A 81 -7.64 -11.08 6.05
CA ASP A 81 -8.54 -11.57 7.10
C ASP A 81 -9.97 -11.90 6.62
N TYR A 82 -10.24 -11.77 5.32
CA TYR A 82 -11.58 -11.98 4.76
C TYR A 82 -11.58 -12.93 3.57
N SER A 83 -11.73 -14.23 3.83
CA SER A 83 -12.00 -15.26 2.82
C SER A 83 -13.45 -15.75 2.96
N ARG A 84 -14.30 -15.47 1.97
CA ARG A 84 -15.60 -16.15 1.85
C ARG A 84 -15.42 -17.45 1.05
N PRO A 85 -16.32 -18.45 1.21
CA PRO A 85 -16.36 -19.65 0.36
C PRO A 85 -16.38 -19.35 -1.14
N GLU A 86 -16.74 -18.11 -1.47
CA GLU A 86 -16.74 -17.51 -2.78
C GLU A 86 -15.75 -16.34 -2.68
N TYR A 87 -14.48 -16.55 -3.04
CA TYR A 87 -13.39 -15.57 -3.04
C TYR A 87 -13.69 -14.36 -3.96
N SER A 88 -14.76 -13.64 -3.67
CA SER A 88 -15.01 -12.29 -4.09
C SER A 88 -14.31 -11.44 -3.03
N GLY A 89 -13.23 -10.77 -3.42
CA GLY A 89 -12.51 -9.90 -2.50
C GLY A 89 -13.50 -8.90 -1.91
N ALA A 90 -13.73 -8.96 -0.60
CA ALA A 90 -14.56 -7.97 0.05
C ALA A 90 -13.91 -6.61 -0.09
N GLY A 91 -14.74 -5.61 -0.38
CA GLY A 91 -14.29 -4.22 -0.29
C GLY A 91 -13.74 -3.92 1.10
N TRP A 92 -12.88 -2.93 1.19
CA TRP A 92 -12.22 -2.61 2.46
C TRP A 92 -13.11 -1.79 3.40
N GLY A 93 -14.15 -1.14 2.86
CA GLY A 93 -15.03 -0.27 3.65
C GLY A 93 -14.36 0.99 4.20
N GLN A 94 -13.12 1.27 3.80
CA GLN A 94 -12.29 2.39 4.23
C GLN A 94 -11.37 2.88 3.09
N ASN A 95 -10.89 4.13 3.15
CA ASN A 95 -9.82 4.62 2.27
C ASN A 95 -8.46 4.38 2.91
N LEU A 96 -7.83 3.28 2.53
CA LEU A 96 -6.59 2.86 3.14
C LEU A 96 -5.48 3.91 2.90
N HIS A 97 -4.59 4.01 3.86
CA HIS A 97 -3.36 4.80 3.77
C HIS A 97 -2.15 3.87 3.86
N ILE A 98 -0.99 4.37 3.48
CA ILE A 98 0.29 3.73 3.76
C ILE A 98 1.18 4.69 4.54
N SER A 99 2.05 4.15 5.40
CA SER A 99 3.29 4.82 5.81
C SER A 99 4.45 4.20 5.07
N TYR A 100 5.42 5.02 4.68
CA TYR A 100 6.63 4.51 4.06
C TYR A 100 7.88 5.29 4.47
N ILE A 101 9.00 4.57 4.41
CA ILE A 101 10.36 5.11 4.48
C ILE A 101 11.02 4.81 3.15
N ALA A 102 11.65 5.81 2.54
CA ALA A 102 12.49 5.66 1.37
C ALA A 102 13.85 6.32 1.63
N GLU A 103 14.95 5.60 1.42
CA GLU A 103 16.30 6.08 1.76
C GLU A 103 17.35 5.53 0.80
N ILE A 104 18.32 6.37 0.42
CA ILE A 104 19.53 5.90 -0.28
C ILE A 104 20.47 5.27 0.76
N PRO A 105 20.86 3.99 0.61
CA PRO A 105 21.82 3.37 1.51
C PRO A 105 23.16 4.13 1.51
N THR A 106 23.65 4.47 2.70
CA THR A 106 25.02 4.96 2.87
C THR A 106 25.93 3.77 3.13
N TYR A 107 26.94 3.57 2.27
CA TYR A 107 28.04 2.64 2.49
C TYR A 107 29.27 3.38 3.01
#